data_AF-A0A8E6BBI3-F1
#
_entry.id   AF-A0A8E6BBI3-F1
#
_cell.length_a   1.000
_cell.length_b   1.000
_cell.length_c   1.000
_cell.angle_alpha   90.00
_cell.angle_beta   90.00
_cell.angle_gamma   90.00
#
_symmetry.space_group_name_H-M   'P 1'
#
loop_
_entity.id
_entity.type
_entity.pdbx_description
1 polymer ?
#
loop_
_entity_poly.entity_id
_entity_poly.type
_entity_poly.pdbx_seq_one_letter_code
_entity_poly.pdbx_strand_id
1 'polypeptide(L)'
;MKLNRLRVLSFFVSLGLTMPLVAENPPQEPAKKNEAPKPSKDSLEDYLSRGLRNNADITVAEVKLLSAAADLQKVKQTIISDVSAAYFKVLTAKKQLEYYEAELSGVMKQPTPAKDIEIAKCKAQVVIAQEALRGAQATLDALVADKQTMGNLVGESVRENLIINYLSTNLQGNSMNSPLNGRQTNIAMDSKGQPIQSALAEIETKSIKSELSENQLKILGLFSTPVQDMNPEKGERTLAELWDNFPVAIKEQIKLRSAPNFLSTSLVPPKGVITLAAWLEWVEDSMENNHVFVIREYGLFLMPTQEKFSTDTILATKAWKQYKHLKDSSPKK
;
A
#
# COMPACT_ATOMS: atom_id res chain seq x y z
N MET A 1 28.45 -46.48 3.59
CA MET A 1 27.91 -45.42 4.47
C MET A 1 29.05 -44.52 4.93
N LYS A 2 29.19 -43.31 4.36
CA LYS A 2 30.16 -42.29 4.79
C LYS A 2 29.36 -41.09 5.30
N LEU A 3 29.44 -40.83 6.60
CA LEU A 3 28.84 -39.67 7.25
C LEU A 3 29.78 -38.48 7.11
N ASN A 4 29.36 -37.48 6.32
CA ASN A 4 30.04 -36.19 6.23
C ASN A 4 29.72 -35.35 7.46
N ARG A 5 30.76 -35.01 8.21
CA ARG A 5 30.73 -34.06 9.34
C ARG A 5 30.60 -32.64 8.79
N LEU A 6 29.47 -32.00 9.05
CA LEU A 6 29.27 -30.58 8.77
C LEU A 6 29.77 -29.77 9.99
N ARG A 7 30.98 -29.21 9.86
CA ARG A 7 31.41 -28.02 10.60
C ARG A 7 31.02 -26.78 9.79
N VAL A 8 30.91 -25.64 10.47
CA VAL A 8 30.92 -24.21 10.00
C VAL A 8 29.70 -23.49 10.60
N LEU A 9 29.77 -22.29 11.16
CA LEU A 9 30.85 -21.41 11.64
C LEU A 9 30.06 -20.26 12.29
N SER A 10 30.25 -20.01 13.58
CA SER A 10 29.55 -18.94 14.30
C SER A 10 30.14 -17.58 13.89
N PHE A 11 29.39 -16.78 13.14
CA PHE A 11 29.72 -15.37 12.90
C PHE A 11 29.11 -14.50 14.00
N PHE A 12 29.96 -14.00 14.89
CA PHE A 12 29.65 -12.87 15.76
C PHE A 12 29.61 -11.60 14.90
N VAL A 13 28.42 -11.08 14.60
CA VAL A 13 28.25 -9.73 14.06
C VAL A 13 28.18 -8.78 15.26
N SER A 14 29.28 -8.05 15.47
CA SER A 14 29.39 -6.98 16.45
C SER A 14 28.46 -5.83 16.06
N LEU A 15 27.38 -5.65 16.83
CA LEU A 15 26.47 -4.52 16.74
C LEU A 15 27.22 -3.25 17.16
N GLY A 16 27.73 -2.50 16.18
CA GLY A 16 28.34 -1.19 16.38
C GLY A 16 27.29 -0.17 16.77
N LEU A 17 27.28 0.22 18.04
CA LEU A 17 26.46 1.27 18.60
C LEU A 17 27.02 2.64 18.18
N THR A 18 26.60 3.17 17.03
CA THR A 18 26.92 4.55 16.62
C THR A 18 25.95 5.51 17.29
N MET A 19 26.42 6.24 18.31
CA MET A 19 25.69 7.37 18.88
C MET A 19 25.60 8.51 17.86
N PRO A 20 24.43 9.12 17.66
CA PRO A 20 24.35 10.36 16.90
C PRO A 20 25.02 11.49 17.69
N LEU A 21 25.96 12.18 17.03
CA LEU A 21 26.47 13.48 17.44
C LEU A 21 25.26 14.41 17.65
N VAL A 22 25.05 14.86 18.89
CA VAL A 22 24.22 16.02 19.19
C VAL A 22 24.93 17.22 18.59
N ALA A 23 24.41 17.72 17.46
CA ALA A 23 24.85 18.98 16.88
C ALA A 23 24.59 20.10 17.89
N GLU A 24 25.68 20.67 18.37
CA GLU A 24 25.73 21.84 19.23
C GLU A 24 25.11 23.02 18.47
N ASN A 25 23.91 23.42 18.90
CA ASN A 25 23.25 24.62 18.38
C ASN A 25 24.16 25.83 18.65
N PRO A 26 24.50 26.63 17.63
CA PRO A 26 25.34 27.81 17.83
C PRO A 26 24.67 28.81 18.77
N PRO A 27 25.46 29.61 19.53
CA PRO A 27 24.96 30.54 20.53
C PRO A 27 23.98 31.53 19.91
N GLN A 28 22.73 31.46 20.34
CA GLN A 28 21.67 32.38 19.94
C GLN A 28 22.01 33.77 20.50
N GLU A 29 22.21 34.75 19.60
CA GLU A 29 22.45 36.15 19.96
C GLU A 29 21.39 36.66 20.94
N PRO A 30 21.77 37.51 21.92
CA PRO A 30 20.85 38.06 22.89
C PRO A 30 19.78 38.91 22.19
N ALA A 31 18.57 38.36 22.13
CA ALA A 31 17.40 39.02 21.60
C ALA A 31 17.22 40.39 22.28
N LYS A 32 17.14 41.43 21.44
CA LYS A 32 16.79 42.80 21.83
C LYS A 32 15.55 42.76 22.73
N LYS A 33 15.66 43.43 23.89
CA LYS A 33 14.54 43.76 24.79
C LYS A 33 13.45 44.48 24.00
N ASN A 34 12.50 43.71 23.46
CA ASN A 34 11.21 44.24 23.07
C ASN A 34 10.48 44.58 24.37
N GLU A 35 10.13 45.85 24.49
CA GLU A 35 9.27 46.38 25.53
C GLU A 35 8.07 45.47 25.73
N ALA A 36 7.84 45.09 26.98
CA ALA A 36 6.70 44.27 27.37
C ALA A 36 5.43 44.93 26.80
N PRO A 37 4.68 44.27 25.89
CA PRO A 37 3.44 44.81 25.41
C PRO A 37 2.55 45.09 26.62
N LYS A 38 2.16 46.36 26.80
CA LYS A 38 1.17 46.73 27.81
C LYS A 38 -0.02 45.78 27.62
N PRO A 39 -0.51 45.14 28.69
CA PRO A 39 -1.65 44.25 28.58
C PRO A 39 -2.77 45.05 27.94
N SER A 40 -3.12 44.68 26.70
CA SER A 40 -4.43 45.00 26.17
C SER A 40 -5.42 44.59 27.25
N LYS A 41 -6.56 45.28 27.31
CA LYS A 41 -7.71 44.79 28.07
C LYS A 41 -8.19 43.52 27.37
N ASP A 42 -7.39 42.45 27.44
CA ASP A 42 -7.74 41.08 27.15
C ASP A 42 -9.00 40.87 27.97
N SER A 43 -10.08 40.71 27.22
CA SER A 43 -11.43 40.73 27.75
C SER A 43 -11.56 39.68 28.85
N LEU A 44 -12.47 39.89 29.79
CA LEU A 44 -12.68 38.94 30.89
C LEU A 44 -12.97 37.52 30.34
N GLU A 45 -13.50 37.43 29.11
CA GLU A 45 -13.63 36.21 28.32
C GLU A 45 -12.30 35.49 27.99
N ASP A 46 -11.19 36.22 27.74
CA ASP A 46 -9.87 35.61 27.48
C ASP A 46 -9.27 34.96 28.74
N TYR A 47 -9.47 35.57 29.91
CA TYR A 47 -9.05 34.97 31.18
C TYR A 47 -9.89 33.75 31.55
N LEU A 48 -11.21 33.82 31.32
CA LEU A 48 -12.12 32.68 31.55
C LEU A 48 -11.83 31.52 30.59
N SER A 49 -11.56 31.80 29.32
CA SER A 49 -11.22 30.76 28.34
C SER A 49 -9.86 30.12 28.61
N ARG A 50 -8.85 30.88 29.07
CA ARG A 50 -7.57 30.32 29.55
C ARG A 50 -7.74 29.48 30.81
N GLY A 51 -8.58 29.92 31.75
CA GLY A 51 -8.89 29.17 32.98
C GLY A 51 -9.60 27.84 32.69
N LEU A 52 -10.55 27.83 31.75
CA LEU A 52 -11.24 26.62 31.31
C LEU A 52 -10.32 25.66 30.56
N ARG A 53 -9.46 26.16 29.67
CA ARG A 53 -8.49 25.31 28.95
C ARG A 53 -7.42 24.70 29.85
N ASN A 54 -7.08 25.36 30.95
CA ASN A 54 -6.09 24.87 31.91
C ASN A 54 -6.70 24.10 33.09
N ASN A 55 -7.99 23.81 33.07
CA ASN A 55 -8.60 22.99 34.11
C ASN A 55 -8.11 21.53 33.98
N ALA A 56 -7.47 21.03 35.02
CA ALA A 56 -6.93 19.67 35.07
C ALA A 56 -7.99 18.60 34.81
N ASP A 57 -9.24 18.83 35.24
CA ASP A 57 -10.33 17.87 35.02
C ASP A 57 -10.71 17.77 33.54
N ILE A 58 -10.68 18.89 32.81
CA ILE A 58 -10.97 18.94 31.37
C ILE A 58 -9.86 18.23 30.60
N THR A 59 -8.60 18.49 30.91
CA THR A 59 -7.47 17.83 30.22
C THR A 59 -7.46 16.33 30.49
N VAL A 60 -7.78 15.88 31.71
CA VAL A 60 -7.95 14.45 32.03
C VAL A 60 -9.11 13.84 31.24
N ALA A 61 -10.24 14.55 31.09
CA ALA A 61 -11.37 14.08 30.30
C ALA A 61 -11.02 13.98 28.80
N GLU A 62 -10.30 14.96 28.25
CA GLU A 62 -9.84 14.95 26.85
C GLU A 62 -8.86 13.79 26.59
N VAL A 63 -7.90 13.57 27.47
CA VAL A 63 -6.96 12.44 27.35
C VAL A 63 -7.70 11.11 27.40
N LYS A 64 -8.71 10.97 28.27
CA LYS A 64 -9.56 9.77 28.31
C LYS A 64 -10.37 9.58 27.03
N LEU A 65 -10.90 10.66 26.46
CA LEU A 65 -11.62 10.63 25.18
C LEU A 65 -10.69 10.18 24.05
N LEU A 66 -9.49 10.76 23.96
CA LEU A 66 -8.49 10.39 22.96
C LEU A 66 -8.03 8.93 23.11
N SER A 67 -7.81 8.47 24.35
CA SER A 67 -7.49 7.07 24.64
C SER A 67 -8.62 6.13 24.17
N ALA A 68 -9.87 6.45 24.53
CA ALA A 68 -11.03 5.65 24.11
C ALA A 68 -11.21 5.64 22.59
N ALA A 69 -10.90 6.75 21.91
CA ALA A 69 -10.92 6.83 20.44
C ALA A 69 -9.83 5.96 19.79
N ALA A 70 -8.62 5.94 20.36
CA ALA A 70 -7.54 5.07 19.90
C ALA A 70 -7.88 3.59 20.10
N ASP A 71 -8.45 3.22 21.25
CA ASP A 71 -8.92 1.86 21.53
C ASP A 71 -10.02 1.42 20.56
N LEU A 72 -10.97 2.31 20.25
CA LEU A 72 -12.00 2.06 19.24
C LEU A 72 -11.38 1.78 17.87
N GLN A 73 -10.39 2.57 17.45
CA GLN A 73 -9.70 2.37 16.17
C GLN A 73 -8.97 1.03 16.13
N LYS A 74 -8.30 0.65 17.22
CA LYS A 74 -7.63 -0.64 17.34
C LYS A 74 -8.62 -1.81 17.22
N VAL A 75 -9.76 -1.74 17.91
CA VAL A 75 -10.81 -2.76 17.82
C VAL A 75 -11.35 -2.85 16.39
N LYS A 76 -11.59 -1.72 15.72
CA LYS A 76 -12.02 -1.70 14.31
C LYS A 76 -11.01 -2.39 13.39
N GLN A 77 -9.72 -2.11 13.55
CA GLN A 77 -8.66 -2.74 12.75
C GLN A 77 -8.62 -4.26 12.97
N THR A 78 -8.71 -4.72 14.22
CA THR A 78 -8.78 -6.16 14.53
C THR A 78 -9.98 -6.82 13.87
N ILE A 79 -11.17 -6.21 13.95
CA ILE A 79 -12.39 -6.73 13.32
C ILE A 79 -12.21 -6.85 11.80
N ILE A 80 -11.68 -5.81 11.14
CA ILE A 80 -11.44 -5.84 9.70
C ILE A 80 -10.46 -6.96 9.34
N SER A 81 -9.37 -7.11 10.11
CA SER A 81 -8.39 -8.18 9.93
C SER A 81 -9.04 -9.55 10.03
N ASP A 82 -9.81 -9.81 11.09
CA ASP A 82 -10.46 -11.10 11.34
C ASP A 82 -11.48 -11.46 10.25
N VAL A 83 -12.31 -10.50 9.85
CA VAL A 83 -13.31 -10.69 8.78
C VAL A 83 -12.62 -10.94 7.44
N SER A 84 -11.55 -10.19 7.14
CA SER A 84 -10.80 -10.39 5.90
C SER A 84 -10.16 -11.78 5.84
N ALA A 85 -9.56 -12.24 6.94
CA ALA A 85 -8.95 -13.56 7.03
C ALA A 85 -9.98 -14.68 6.86
N ALA A 86 -11.15 -14.55 7.48
CA ALA A 86 -12.26 -15.51 7.31
C ALA A 86 -12.78 -15.54 5.87
N TYR A 87 -12.91 -14.37 5.24
CA TYR A 87 -13.32 -14.26 3.84
C TYR A 87 -12.34 -14.95 2.89
N PHE A 88 -11.02 -14.76 3.07
CA PHE A 88 -10.02 -15.44 2.25
C PHE A 88 -10.02 -16.97 2.44
N LYS A 89 -10.33 -17.46 3.65
CA LYS A 89 -10.53 -18.90 3.87
C LYS A 89 -11.71 -19.45 3.04
N VAL A 90 -12.83 -18.71 2.99
CA VAL A 90 -13.98 -19.08 2.15
C VAL A 90 -13.59 -19.10 0.67
N LEU A 91 -12.89 -18.07 0.18
CA LEU A 91 -12.44 -18.03 -1.22
C LEU A 91 -11.51 -19.20 -1.57
N THR A 92 -10.55 -19.51 -0.70
CA THR A 92 -9.61 -20.62 -0.90
C THR A 92 -10.35 -21.96 -0.93
N ALA A 93 -11.28 -22.18 0.00
CA ALA A 93 -12.08 -23.42 0.04
C ALA A 93 -12.97 -23.56 -1.21
N LYS A 94 -13.57 -22.46 -1.70
CA LYS A 94 -14.33 -22.48 -2.97
C LYS A 94 -13.46 -22.88 -4.15
N LYS A 95 -12.24 -22.34 -4.25
CA LYS A 95 -11.31 -22.68 -5.33
C LYS A 95 -10.82 -24.13 -5.27
N GLN A 96 -10.61 -24.66 -4.07
CA GLN A 96 -10.30 -26.08 -3.89
C GLN A 96 -11.47 -26.98 -4.31
N LEU A 97 -12.71 -26.61 -3.96
CA LEU A 97 -13.90 -27.34 -4.39
C LEU A 97 -14.03 -27.35 -5.93
N GLU A 98 -13.90 -26.18 -6.56
CA GLU A 98 -13.94 -26.03 -8.02
C GLU A 98 -12.88 -26.92 -8.71
N TYR A 99 -11.66 -26.98 -8.15
CA TYR A 99 -10.59 -27.85 -8.66
C TYR A 99 -10.96 -29.34 -8.59
N TYR A 100 -11.45 -29.84 -7.45
CA TYR A 100 -11.79 -31.26 -7.32
C TYR A 100 -13.03 -31.65 -8.11
N GLU A 101 -14.00 -30.74 -8.28
CA GLU A 101 -15.14 -30.94 -9.16
C GLU A 101 -14.71 -31.04 -10.63
N ALA A 102 -13.78 -30.18 -11.05
CA ALA A 102 -13.19 -30.26 -12.39
C ALA A 102 -12.44 -31.59 -12.59
N GLU A 103 -11.64 -32.03 -11.61
CA GLU A 103 -10.92 -33.31 -11.64
C GLU A 103 -11.88 -34.50 -11.74
N LEU A 104 -12.93 -34.53 -10.92
CA LEU A 104 -13.98 -35.55 -10.98
C LEU A 104 -14.65 -35.59 -12.36
N SER A 105 -14.98 -34.41 -12.92
CA SER A 105 -15.57 -34.30 -14.25
C SER A 105 -14.64 -34.83 -15.35
N GLY A 106 -13.32 -34.65 -15.19
CA GLY A 106 -12.30 -35.16 -16.08
C GLY A 106 -12.21 -36.68 -16.05
N VAL A 107 -12.18 -37.28 -14.85
CA VAL A 107 -12.13 -38.73 -14.66
C VAL A 107 -13.38 -39.41 -15.22
N MET A 108 -14.56 -38.82 -15.01
CA MET A 108 -15.84 -39.35 -15.51
C MET A 108 -15.94 -39.41 -17.04
N LYS A 109 -15.21 -38.55 -17.77
CA LYS A 109 -15.25 -38.51 -19.24
C LYS A 109 -14.40 -39.59 -19.91
N GLN A 110 -13.51 -40.25 -19.17
CA GLN A 110 -12.59 -41.21 -19.75
C GLN A 110 -13.17 -42.65 -19.73
N PRO A 111 -13.21 -43.38 -20.87
CA PRO A 111 -14.07 -44.56 -21.08
C PRO A 111 -13.55 -45.91 -20.53
N THR A 112 -12.73 -45.96 -19.48
CA THR A 112 -12.13 -47.23 -19.00
C THR A 112 -12.76 -47.78 -17.71
N PRO A 113 -13.02 -49.11 -17.61
CA PRO A 113 -13.68 -49.76 -16.47
C PRO A 113 -12.79 -49.94 -15.22
N ALA A 114 -11.48 -49.67 -15.29
CA ALA A 114 -10.59 -49.71 -14.13
C ALA A 114 -10.69 -48.47 -13.21
N LYS A 115 -11.73 -47.65 -13.37
CA LYS A 115 -11.85 -46.30 -12.80
C LYS A 115 -12.67 -46.18 -11.53
N ASP A 116 -13.37 -47.21 -11.10
CA ASP A 116 -14.30 -47.08 -9.97
C ASP A 116 -13.58 -46.63 -8.68
N ILE A 117 -12.32 -47.05 -8.50
CA ILE A 117 -11.47 -46.63 -7.38
C ILE A 117 -11.08 -45.15 -7.49
N GLU A 118 -10.70 -44.68 -8.69
CA GLU A 118 -10.34 -43.28 -8.92
C GLU A 118 -11.56 -42.36 -8.76
N ILE A 119 -12.72 -42.76 -9.29
CA ILE A 119 -13.99 -42.03 -9.12
C ILE A 119 -14.36 -41.96 -7.63
N ALA A 120 -14.23 -43.06 -6.89
CA ALA A 120 -14.48 -43.07 -5.45
C ALA A 120 -13.53 -42.11 -4.69
N LYS A 121 -12.25 -42.07 -5.08
CA LYS A 121 -11.25 -41.16 -4.50
C LYS A 121 -11.57 -39.69 -4.78
N CYS A 122 -11.87 -39.33 -6.03
CA CYS A 122 -12.24 -37.95 -6.39
C CYS A 122 -13.53 -37.51 -5.68
N LYS A 123 -14.53 -38.40 -5.58
CA LYS A 123 -15.76 -38.12 -4.81
C LYS A 123 -15.46 -37.85 -3.34
N ALA A 124 -14.59 -38.64 -2.71
CA ALA A 124 -14.18 -38.40 -1.34
C ALA A 124 -13.48 -37.03 -1.16
N GLN A 125 -12.63 -36.63 -2.11
CA GLN A 125 -11.98 -35.31 -2.09
C GLN A 125 -12.97 -34.15 -2.23
N VAL A 126 -13.98 -34.29 -3.10
CA VAL A 126 -15.06 -33.30 -3.23
C VAL A 126 -15.82 -33.14 -1.90
N VAL A 127 -16.16 -34.24 -1.23
CA VAL A 127 -16.84 -34.18 0.09
C VAL A 127 -15.98 -33.46 1.12
N ILE A 128 -14.68 -33.77 1.21
CA ILE A 128 -13.75 -33.09 2.12
C ILE A 128 -13.68 -31.58 1.82
N ALA A 129 -13.61 -31.19 0.54
CA ALA A 129 -13.57 -29.79 0.13
C ALA A 129 -14.88 -29.04 0.44
N GLN A 130 -16.03 -29.70 0.27
CA GLN A 130 -17.34 -29.16 0.66
C GLN A 130 -17.44 -28.94 2.17
N GLU A 131 -16.95 -29.88 2.98
CA GLU A 131 -16.91 -29.72 4.43
C GLU A 131 -16.00 -28.56 4.86
N ALA A 132 -14.84 -28.40 4.20
CA ALA A 132 -13.94 -27.27 4.44
C ALA A 132 -14.60 -25.93 4.08
N LEU A 133 -15.34 -25.87 2.96
CA LEU A 133 -16.11 -24.69 2.58
C LEU A 133 -17.19 -24.36 3.61
N ARG A 134 -17.96 -25.35 4.04
CA ARG A 134 -18.99 -25.19 5.08
C ARG A 134 -18.39 -24.69 6.40
N GLY A 135 -17.24 -25.23 6.81
CA GLY A 135 -16.54 -24.79 8.01
C GLY A 135 -16.03 -23.34 7.91
N ALA A 136 -15.50 -22.95 6.76
CA ALA A 136 -15.06 -21.58 6.50
C ALA A 136 -16.25 -20.60 6.50
N GLN A 137 -17.38 -20.97 5.90
CA GLN A 137 -18.60 -20.18 5.91
C GLN A 137 -19.17 -20.03 7.31
N ALA A 138 -19.27 -21.11 8.08
CA ALA A 138 -19.72 -21.05 9.48
C ALA A 138 -18.83 -20.14 10.34
N THR A 139 -17.52 -20.11 10.09
CA THR A 139 -16.60 -19.20 10.77
C THR A 139 -16.87 -17.74 10.42
N LEU A 140 -17.11 -17.45 9.13
CA LEU A 140 -17.45 -16.10 8.67
C LEU A 140 -18.80 -15.65 9.27
N ASP A 141 -19.81 -16.51 9.24
CA ASP A 141 -21.14 -16.21 9.77
C ASP A 141 -21.10 -16.01 11.29
N ALA A 142 -20.34 -16.83 12.02
CA ALA A 142 -20.13 -16.67 13.46
C ALA A 142 -19.43 -15.34 13.80
N LEU A 143 -18.41 -14.94 13.03
CA LEU A 143 -17.77 -13.64 13.19
C LEU A 143 -18.75 -12.50 12.89
N VAL A 144 -19.51 -12.58 11.80
CA VAL A 144 -20.50 -11.55 11.46
C VAL A 144 -21.57 -11.45 12.56
N ALA A 145 -22.06 -12.57 13.09
CA ALA A 145 -23.03 -12.58 14.18
C ALA A 145 -22.45 -11.97 15.48
N ASP A 146 -21.24 -12.37 15.88
CA ASP A 146 -20.53 -11.82 17.05
C ASP A 146 -20.24 -10.32 16.92
N LYS A 147 -19.91 -9.84 15.72
CA LYS A 147 -19.65 -8.41 15.50
C LYS A 147 -20.93 -7.59 15.34
N GLN A 148 -22.04 -8.19 14.88
CA GLN A 148 -23.35 -7.53 14.86
C GLN A 148 -23.89 -7.25 16.27
N THR A 149 -23.66 -8.14 17.24
CA THR A 149 -24.03 -7.88 18.64
C THR A 149 -23.23 -6.71 19.21
N MET A 150 -21.95 -6.56 18.85
CA MET A 150 -21.16 -5.36 19.20
C MET A 150 -21.65 -4.09 18.50
N GLY A 151 -22.08 -4.16 17.24
CA GLY A 151 -22.67 -3.03 16.52
C GLY A 151 -23.99 -2.53 17.12
N ASN A 152 -24.77 -3.39 17.77
CA ASN A 152 -25.98 -2.97 18.49
C ASN A 152 -25.67 -2.26 19.81
N LEU A 153 -24.48 -2.45 20.38
CA LEU A 153 -24.00 -1.73 21.58
C LEU A 153 -23.34 -0.38 21.23
N VAL A 154 -22.85 -0.23 20.00
CA VAL A 154 -22.22 0.98 19.47
C VAL A 154 -23.14 1.54 18.38
N GLY A 155 -24.17 2.29 18.80
CA GLY A 155 -25.37 2.66 18.03
C GLY A 155 -25.26 2.84 16.50
N GLU A 156 -26.38 2.56 15.82
CA GLU A 156 -26.61 2.43 14.35
C GLU A 156 -25.78 3.30 13.40
N SER A 157 -25.36 4.51 13.82
CA SER A 157 -24.53 5.43 13.02
C SER A 157 -23.19 4.87 12.52
N VAL A 158 -22.61 3.86 13.18
CA VAL A 158 -21.35 3.21 12.74
C VAL A 158 -21.60 2.11 11.70
N ARG A 159 -22.83 1.57 11.66
CA ARG A 159 -23.23 0.42 10.83
C ARG A 159 -23.31 0.78 9.35
N GLU A 160 -23.84 1.96 9.04
CA GLU A 160 -23.96 2.43 7.66
C GLU A 160 -22.61 2.85 7.07
N ASN A 161 -21.72 3.47 7.86
CA ASN A 161 -20.45 3.96 7.36
C ASN A 161 -19.40 2.86 7.08
N LEU A 162 -19.45 1.71 7.75
CA LEU A 162 -18.51 0.60 7.51
C LEU A 162 -18.91 -0.27 6.31
N ILE A 163 -20.21 -0.50 6.13
CA ILE A 163 -20.73 -1.31 5.02
C ILE A 163 -20.70 -0.51 3.71
N ILE A 164 -21.06 0.78 3.75
CA ILE A 164 -21.06 1.64 2.56
C ILE A 164 -19.63 1.96 2.10
N ASN A 165 -18.68 2.28 2.98
CA ASN A 165 -17.30 2.56 2.54
C ASN A 165 -16.54 1.31 2.04
N TYR A 166 -16.84 0.12 2.56
CA TYR A 166 -16.14 -1.10 2.12
C TYR A 166 -16.79 -1.76 0.89
N LEU A 167 -18.08 -1.55 0.61
CA LEU A 167 -18.74 -2.03 -0.61
C LEU A 167 -18.69 -1.03 -1.77
N SER A 168 -18.79 0.28 -1.51
CA SER A 168 -18.68 1.31 -2.57
C SER A 168 -17.29 1.37 -3.19
N THR A 169 -16.23 1.16 -2.40
CA THR A 169 -14.84 1.11 -2.89
C THR A 169 -14.49 -0.18 -3.64
N ASN A 170 -15.31 -1.24 -3.52
CA ASN A 170 -15.05 -2.55 -4.15
C ASN A 170 -15.97 -2.87 -5.35
N LEU A 171 -17.04 -2.09 -5.59
CA LEU A 171 -18.01 -2.34 -6.68
C LEU A 171 -17.99 -1.28 -7.80
N GLN A 172 -17.38 -0.11 -7.60
CA GLN A 172 -17.24 0.90 -8.65
C GLN A 172 -15.80 0.93 -9.17
N GLY A 173 -15.52 0.02 -10.10
CA GLY A 173 -14.50 0.28 -11.11
C GLY A 173 -14.95 1.48 -11.95
N ASN A 174 -14.10 2.51 -12.00
CA ASN A 174 -14.24 3.79 -12.70
C ASN A 174 -14.97 4.92 -11.94
N SER A 175 -14.14 5.91 -11.59
CA SER A 175 -14.43 7.35 -11.63
C SER A 175 -15.29 7.99 -10.53
N MET A 176 -14.60 8.87 -9.81
CA MET A 176 -15.02 10.12 -9.15
C MET A 176 -15.57 10.13 -7.72
N ASN A 177 -14.85 10.96 -6.95
CA ASN A 177 -15.25 11.84 -5.86
C ASN A 177 -15.70 11.19 -4.54
N SER A 178 -14.71 11.13 -3.65
CA SER A 178 -14.86 11.04 -2.20
C SER A 178 -15.88 12.05 -1.66
N PRO A 179 -16.92 11.64 -0.93
CA PRO A 179 -17.75 12.55 -0.16
C PRO A 179 -17.30 12.49 1.31
N LEU A 180 -16.36 13.35 1.71
CA LEU A 180 -16.18 13.75 3.11
C LEU A 180 -15.34 15.02 3.18
N ASN A 181 -16.02 16.17 3.19
CA ASN A 181 -15.90 17.18 4.25
C ASN A 181 -16.70 18.42 3.89
N GLY A 182 -17.65 18.79 4.76
CA GLY A 182 -18.32 20.09 4.79
C GLY A 182 -17.37 21.21 5.22
N ARG A 183 -16.28 21.40 4.48
CA ARG A 183 -15.42 22.58 4.58
C ARG A 183 -15.57 23.33 3.27
N GLN A 184 -16.39 24.38 3.27
CA GLN A 184 -16.46 25.33 2.16
C GLN A 184 -15.06 25.91 1.94
N THR A 185 -14.32 25.36 0.99
CA THR A 185 -13.17 26.05 0.42
C THR A 185 -13.74 27.09 -0.53
N ASN A 186 -13.71 28.35 -0.11
CA ASN A 186 -13.96 29.47 -1.02
C ASN A 186 -12.92 29.37 -2.14
N ILE A 187 -13.35 28.95 -3.32
CA ILE A 187 -12.53 28.98 -4.52
C ILE A 187 -12.28 30.45 -4.83
N ALA A 188 -11.06 30.93 -4.58
CA ALA A 188 -10.66 32.27 -4.99
C ALA A 188 -10.79 32.35 -6.52
N MET A 189 -11.70 33.20 -6.98
CA MET A 189 -11.82 33.56 -8.39
C MET A 189 -10.89 34.72 -8.68
N ASP A 190 -10.35 34.78 -9.90
CA ASP A 190 -9.65 35.97 -10.35
C ASP A 190 -10.63 37.15 -10.55
N SER A 191 -10.10 38.33 -10.85
CA SER A 191 -10.90 39.53 -11.13
C SER A 191 -11.81 39.41 -12.36
N LYS A 192 -11.77 38.29 -13.08
CA LYS A 192 -12.61 37.97 -14.24
C LYS A 192 -13.58 36.81 -13.98
N GLY A 193 -13.68 36.32 -12.74
CA GLY A 193 -14.61 35.25 -12.38
C GLY A 193 -14.18 33.86 -12.85
N GLN A 194 -12.92 33.67 -13.26
CA GLN A 194 -12.37 32.37 -13.60
C GLN A 194 -11.75 31.72 -12.36
N PRO A 195 -11.95 30.41 -12.13
CA PRO A 195 -11.25 29.69 -11.07
C PRO A 195 -9.74 29.75 -11.35
N ILE A 196 -8.95 30.14 -10.35
CA ILE A 196 -7.49 30.26 -10.48
C ILE A 196 -6.89 28.85 -10.61
N GLN A 197 -6.94 28.27 -11.81
CA GLN A 197 -6.44 26.92 -12.13
C GLN A 197 -4.92 26.80 -11.98
N SER A 198 -4.19 27.92 -12.06
CA SER A 198 -2.74 27.93 -11.90
C SER A 198 -2.28 27.62 -10.47
N ALA A 199 -3.09 27.88 -9.44
CA ALA A 199 -2.75 27.59 -8.05
C ALA A 199 -2.89 26.09 -7.70
N LEU A 200 -3.84 25.38 -8.33
CA LEU A 200 -4.06 23.94 -8.10
C LEU A 200 -2.92 23.09 -8.66
N ALA A 201 -2.40 23.42 -9.84
CA ALA A 201 -1.23 22.75 -10.42
C ALA A 201 0.06 22.99 -9.61
N GLU A 202 0.18 24.14 -8.95
CA GLU A 202 1.33 24.48 -8.10
C GLU A 202 1.27 23.83 -6.71
N ILE A 203 0.06 23.56 -6.19
CA ILE A 203 -0.16 22.85 -4.92
C ILE A 203 0.08 21.34 -5.08
N GLU A 204 -0.38 20.71 -6.16
CA GLU A 204 -0.14 19.27 -6.41
C GLU A 204 1.33 18.94 -6.68
N THR A 205 2.09 19.85 -7.30
CA THR A 205 3.50 19.61 -7.64
C THR A 205 4.47 19.92 -6.49
N LYS A 206 4.12 20.85 -5.58
CA LYS A 206 4.91 21.12 -4.37
C LYS A 206 4.80 20.01 -3.31
N SER A 207 3.71 19.23 -3.28
CA SER A 207 3.52 18.15 -2.28
C SER A 207 4.47 16.96 -2.46
N ILE A 208 4.81 16.61 -3.70
CA ILE A 208 5.48 15.33 -3.98
C ILE A 208 6.95 15.34 -3.58
N LYS A 209 7.68 16.47 -3.76
CA LYS A 209 9.09 16.55 -3.35
C LYS A 209 9.26 16.49 -1.82
N SER A 210 8.27 16.93 -1.05
CA SER A 210 8.28 16.80 0.42
C SER A 210 7.83 15.43 0.91
N GLU A 211 7.12 14.66 0.08
CA GLU A 211 6.56 13.36 0.46
C GLU A 211 7.41 12.16 0.01
N LEU A 212 8.30 12.34 -0.98
CA LEU A 212 9.17 11.27 -1.45
C LEU A 212 10.43 11.16 -0.60
N SER A 213 10.74 9.95 -0.13
CA SER A 213 12.02 9.67 0.52
C SER A 213 13.20 9.77 -0.45
N GLU A 214 14.40 10.00 0.07
CA GLU A 214 15.63 10.11 -0.74
C GLU A 214 15.84 8.87 -1.62
N ASN A 215 15.50 7.69 -1.12
CA ASN A 215 15.59 6.44 -1.87
C ASN A 215 14.61 6.41 -3.05
N GLN A 216 13.36 6.86 -2.85
CA GLN A 216 12.37 6.93 -3.92
C GLN A 216 12.82 7.93 -5.01
N LEU A 217 13.41 9.06 -4.63
CA LEU A 217 13.99 10.03 -5.57
C LEU A 217 15.17 9.45 -6.36
N LYS A 218 16.04 8.64 -5.72
CA LYS A 218 17.13 7.93 -6.41
C LYS A 218 16.60 6.94 -7.44
N ILE A 219 15.57 6.17 -7.09
CA ILE A 219 14.91 5.24 -8.01
C ILE A 219 14.31 5.99 -9.20
N LEU A 220 13.61 7.11 -8.96
CA LEU A 220 13.06 7.95 -10.02
C LEU A 220 14.13 8.61 -10.91
N GLY A 221 15.32 8.86 -10.39
CA GLY A 221 16.46 9.30 -11.19
C GLY A 221 16.85 8.29 -12.28
N LEU A 222 16.80 6.99 -11.96
CA LEU A 222 17.14 5.91 -12.90
C LEU A 222 16.13 5.74 -14.03
N PHE A 223 14.91 6.23 -13.85
CA PHE A 223 13.85 6.10 -14.85
C PHE A 223 14.15 6.90 -16.11
N SER A 224 15.07 7.87 -16.03
CA SER A 224 15.57 8.64 -17.18
C SER A 224 16.79 7.98 -17.85
N THR A 225 17.32 6.88 -17.31
CA THR A 225 18.49 6.21 -17.88
C THR A 225 18.13 5.63 -19.25
N PRO A 226 18.93 5.92 -20.30
CA PRO A 226 18.72 5.34 -21.61
C PRO A 226 19.05 3.85 -21.57
N VAL A 227 18.23 3.09 -22.26
CA VAL A 227 18.26 1.65 -22.37
C VAL A 227 18.21 1.30 -23.84
N GLN A 228 19.10 0.43 -24.29
CA GLN A 228 19.23 0.05 -25.70
C GLN A 228 19.02 -1.46 -25.87
N ASP A 229 18.22 -1.85 -26.86
CA ASP A 229 18.06 -3.24 -27.32
C ASP A 229 17.71 -4.25 -26.20
N MET A 230 16.76 -3.89 -25.33
CA MET A 230 16.24 -4.79 -24.30
C MET A 230 15.32 -5.85 -24.92
N ASN A 231 15.91 -6.99 -25.29
CA ASN A 231 15.16 -8.25 -25.28
C ASN A 231 14.71 -8.52 -23.82
N PRO A 232 13.50 -9.04 -23.55
CA PRO A 232 13.07 -9.53 -22.23
C PRO A 232 14.18 -10.14 -21.36
N GLU A 233 15.00 -11.05 -21.90
CA GLU A 233 16.12 -11.69 -21.18
C GLU A 233 17.25 -10.71 -20.80
N LYS A 234 17.52 -9.72 -21.66
CA LYS A 234 18.45 -8.63 -21.36
C LYS A 234 17.84 -7.61 -20.40
N GLY A 235 16.53 -7.40 -20.47
CA GLY A 235 15.80 -6.56 -19.53
C GLY A 235 15.98 -7.06 -18.10
N GLU A 236 15.75 -8.36 -17.86
CA GLU A 236 16.01 -8.98 -16.54
C GLU A 236 17.46 -8.78 -16.07
N ARG A 237 18.44 -8.92 -16.97
CA ARG A 237 19.86 -8.67 -16.64
C ARG A 237 20.16 -7.21 -16.35
N THR A 238 19.64 -6.27 -17.14
CA THR A 238 19.86 -4.85 -16.91
C THR A 238 19.13 -4.37 -15.66
N LEU A 239 17.97 -4.93 -15.32
CA LEU A 239 17.37 -4.75 -14.01
C LEU A 239 18.30 -5.34 -12.94
N ALA A 240 18.78 -6.58 -13.06
CA ALA A 240 19.71 -7.15 -12.09
C ALA A 240 20.99 -6.30 -11.90
N GLU A 241 21.60 -5.80 -12.98
CA GLU A 241 22.79 -4.94 -12.98
C GLU A 241 22.52 -3.54 -12.40
N LEU A 242 21.38 -2.92 -12.74
CA LEU A 242 20.95 -1.67 -12.13
C LEU A 242 20.65 -1.86 -10.64
N TRP A 243 20.12 -3.02 -10.25
CA TRP A 243 19.79 -3.40 -8.87
C TRP A 243 21.01 -3.76 -8.04
N ASP A 244 22.09 -4.25 -8.65
CA ASP A 244 23.33 -4.54 -7.93
C ASP A 244 23.97 -3.28 -7.31
N ASN A 245 23.60 -2.10 -7.82
CA ASN A 245 23.98 -0.80 -7.29
C ASN A 245 23.11 -0.32 -6.10
N PHE A 246 22.14 -1.10 -5.63
CA PHE A 246 21.28 -0.77 -4.49
C PHE A 246 21.61 -1.57 -3.21
N PRO A 247 21.31 -1.03 -2.01
CA PRO A 247 21.62 -1.68 -0.74
C PRO A 247 20.96 -3.06 -0.57
N VAL A 248 21.64 -3.95 0.15
CA VAL A 248 21.39 -5.41 0.26
C VAL A 248 19.96 -5.78 0.73
N ALA A 249 19.30 -4.93 1.53
CA ALA A 249 17.92 -5.17 1.99
C ALA A 249 16.91 -5.30 0.83
N ILE A 250 17.23 -4.73 -0.33
CA ILE A 250 16.38 -4.74 -1.54
C ILE A 250 16.53 -6.06 -2.32
N LYS A 251 17.65 -6.77 -2.17
CA LYS A 251 17.97 -8.00 -2.92
C LYS A 251 17.23 -9.24 -2.41
N GLU A 252 16.96 -9.33 -1.10
CA GLU A 252 16.35 -10.52 -0.48
C GLU A 252 14.82 -10.58 -0.61
N GLN A 253 14.14 -9.44 -0.74
CA GLN A 253 12.68 -9.37 -0.82
C GLN A 253 12.15 -9.50 -2.26
N ILE A 254 13.05 -9.48 -3.25
CA ILE A 254 12.74 -9.64 -4.67
C ILE A 254 13.38 -10.95 -5.14
N LYS A 255 12.95 -12.06 -4.53
CA LYS A 255 12.58 -13.17 -5.42
C LYS A 255 11.40 -12.61 -6.20
N LEU A 256 11.63 -12.07 -7.40
CA LEU A 256 10.64 -12.20 -8.48
C LEU A 256 10.12 -13.61 -8.27
N ARG A 257 8.90 -13.78 -7.74
CA ARG A 257 8.29 -15.09 -7.64
C ARG A 257 8.39 -15.57 -9.07
N SER A 258 9.30 -16.49 -9.30
CA SER A 258 9.69 -16.96 -10.60
C SER A 258 8.41 -17.56 -11.16
N ALA A 259 7.69 -16.74 -11.91
CA ALA A 259 6.73 -17.18 -12.89
C ALA A 259 7.56 -17.26 -14.16
N PRO A 260 8.31 -18.37 -14.39
CA PRO A 260 9.27 -18.49 -15.49
C PRO A 260 8.63 -18.36 -16.89
N ASN A 261 7.33 -18.07 -16.98
CA ASN A 261 6.55 -17.98 -18.19
C ASN A 261 5.86 -16.61 -18.38
N PHE A 262 6.19 -15.59 -17.57
CA PHE A 262 5.42 -14.33 -17.55
C PHE A 262 5.66 -13.45 -18.79
N LEU A 263 6.85 -13.52 -19.38
CA LEU A 263 7.19 -12.85 -20.64
C LEU A 263 7.13 -13.88 -21.77
N SER A 264 5.92 -14.32 -22.12
CA SER A 264 5.77 -15.22 -23.28
C SER A 264 6.25 -14.52 -24.56
N THR A 265 6.87 -15.30 -25.44
CA THR A 265 7.74 -14.94 -26.57
C THR A 265 7.17 -14.04 -27.68
N SER A 266 5.99 -13.45 -27.51
CA SER A 266 5.36 -12.62 -28.56
C SER A 266 5.61 -11.12 -28.42
N LEU A 267 6.35 -10.69 -27.40
CA LEU A 267 6.64 -9.28 -27.18
C LEU A 267 7.80 -8.81 -28.06
N VAL A 268 7.49 -8.01 -29.08
CA VAL A 268 8.49 -7.34 -29.91
C VAL A 268 8.98 -6.11 -29.14
N PRO A 269 10.22 -6.11 -28.61
CA PRO A 269 10.70 -4.97 -27.86
C PRO A 269 10.82 -3.75 -28.78
N PRO A 270 10.55 -2.54 -28.25
CA PRO A 270 10.81 -1.30 -28.99
C PRO A 270 12.29 -1.26 -29.42
N LYS A 271 12.53 -1.02 -30.71
CA LYS A 271 13.88 -0.86 -31.26
C LYS A 271 14.40 0.54 -30.98
N GLY A 272 15.69 0.66 -30.68
CA GLY A 272 16.36 1.94 -30.43
C GLY A 272 16.61 2.21 -28.94
N VAL A 273 17.00 3.45 -28.64
CA VAL A 273 17.29 3.89 -27.27
C VAL A 273 16.00 4.46 -26.67
N ILE A 274 15.49 3.81 -25.63
CA ILE A 274 14.33 4.27 -24.86
C ILE A 274 14.73 4.52 -23.41
N THR A 275 13.92 5.24 -22.63
CA THR A 275 14.18 5.40 -21.20
C THR A 275 13.74 4.16 -20.42
N LEU A 276 14.35 3.89 -19.27
CA LEU A 276 13.93 2.82 -18.37
C LEU A 276 12.43 2.94 -18.01
N ALA A 277 11.91 4.14 -17.82
CA ALA A 277 10.48 4.33 -17.57
C ALA A 277 9.59 3.90 -18.74
N ALA A 278 9.97 4.25 -19.98
CA ALA A 278 9.22 3.86 -21.16
C ALA A 278 9.26 2.33 -21.35
N TRP A 279 10.37 1.70 -20.98
CA TRP A 279 10.47 0.26 -20.97
C TRP A 279 9.57 -0.37 -19.89
N LEU A 280 9.55 0.15 -18.67
CA LEU A 280 8.67 -0.33 -17.60
C LEU A 280 7.19 -0.18 -17.96
N GLU A 281 6.78 0.96 -18.54
CA GLU A 281 5.41 1.20 -19.02
C GLU A 281 5.04 0.21 -20.14
N TRP A 282 5.96 -0.04 -21.09
CA TRP A 282 5.76 -1.07 -22.11
C TRP A 282 5.60 -2.48 -21.50
N VAL A 283 6.39 -2.81 -20.47
CA VAL A 283 6.26 -4.08 -19.75
C VAL A 283 4.91 -4.17 -19.04
N GLU A 284 4.45 -3.12 -18.36
CA GLU A 284 3.12 -3.07 -17.72
C GLU A 284 2.00 -3.30 -18.74
N ASP A 285 2.01 -2.57 -19.85
CA ASP A 285 1.01 -2.65 -20.92
C ASP A 285 0.96 -4.03 -21.58
N SER A 286 2.07 -4.75 -21.52
CA SER A 286 2.25 -6.07 -22.13
C SER A 286 1.79 -7.22 -21.25
N MET A 287 1.49 -6.97 -19.98
CA MET A 287 1.10 -8.00 -19.01
C MET A 287 -0.42 -8.16 -18.98
N GLU A 288 -0.93 -9.31 -19.46
CA GLU A 288 -2.37 -9.63 -19.45
C GLU A 288 -3.01 -9.61 -18.04
N ASN A 289 -2.20 -9.78 -17.00
CA ASN A 289 -2.66 -9.95 -15.61
C ASN A 289 -2.73 -8.65 -14.79
N ASN A 290 -2.84 -7.48 -15.42
CA ASN A 290 -2.88 -6.17 -14.76
C ASN A 290 -1.80 -6.05 -13.67
N HIS A 291 -0.51 -6.18 -13.99
CA HIS A 291 0.54 -5.93 -13.01
C HIS A 291 1.07 -4.50 -13.19
N VAL A 292 1.44 -3.86 -12.09
CA VAL A 292 2.00 -2.51 -12.08
C VAL A 292 3.28 -2.47 -11.26
N PHE A 293 4.22 -1.66 -11.71
CA PHE A 293 5.41 -1.33 -10.94
C PHE A 293 5.07 -0.28 -9.89
N VAL A 294 5.47 -0.56 -8.66
CA VAL A 294 5.32 0.33 -7.52
C VAL A 294 6.66 0.64 -6.88
N ILE A 295 6.83 1.88 -6.46
CA ILE A 295 8.00 2.38 -5.76
C ILE A 295 7.65 2.47 -4.27
N ARG A 296 8.50 1.84 -3.45
CA ARG A 296 8.49 1.83 -1.98
C ARG A 296 9.74 2.52 -1.46
N GLU A 297 9.79 2.84 -0.16
CA GLU A 297 11.02 3.32 0.48
C GLU A 297 12.21 2.36 0.31
N TYR A 298 11.89 1.07 0.15
CA TYR A 298 12.84 -0.03 0.09
C TYR A 298 12.96 -0.65 -1.31
N GLY A 299 12.41 -0.05 -2.38
CA GLY A 299 12.69 -0.52 -3.74
C GLY A 299 11.55 -0.40 -4.75
N LEU A 300 11.78 -0.99 -5.93
CA LEU A 300 10.80 -1.13 -7.01
C LEU A 300 10.23 -2.55 -7.00
N PHE A 301 8.91 -2.68 -7.01
CA PHE A 301 8.20 -3.94 -6.95
C PHE A 301 7.23 -4.08 -8.12
N LEU A 302 7.06 -5.29 -8.66
CA LEU A 302 5.97 -5.61 -9.58
C LEU A 302 4.84 -6.24 -8.76
N MET A 303 3.68 -5.60 -8.71
CA MET A 303 2.53 -6.05 -7.94
C MET A 303 1.29 -6.22 -8.83
N PRO A 304 0.42 -7.21 -8.58
CA PRO A 304 -0.86 -7.29 -9.27
C PRO A 304 -1.76 -6.10 -8.86
N THR A 305 -2.44 -5.49 -9.83
CA THR A 305 -3.32 -4.31 -9.65
C THR A 305 -4.51 -4.62 -8.73
N GLN A 306 -4.85 -5.90 -8.56
CA GLN A 306 -5.93 -6.33 -7.65
C GLN A 306 -5.52 -6.30 -6.17
N GLU A 307 -4.22 -6.19 -5.86
CA GLU A 307 -3.76 -6.06 -4.47
C GLU A 307 -3.89 -4.61 -3.99
N LYS A 308 -4.35 -4.44 -2.75
CA LYS A 308 -4.40 -3.12 -2.11
C LYS A 308 -2.99 -2.62 -1.87
N PHE A 309 -2.64 -1.53 -2.53
CA PHE A 309 -1.46 -0.74 -2.22
C PHE A 309 -1.64 -0.06 -0.86
N SER A 310 -0.65 -0.14 0.03
CA SER A 310 -0.66 0.67 1.25
C SER A 310 -0.37 2.14 0.92
N THR A 311 -0.66 3.03 1.85
CA THR A 311 -0.63 4.49 1.64
C THR A 311 0.73 5.05 1.23
N ASP A 312 1.82 4.34 1.50
CA ASP A 312 3.20 4.66 1.12
C ASP A 312 3.59 4.18 -0.30
N THR A 313 2.68 3.50 -0.99
CA THR A 313 2.94 2.92 -2.31
C THR A 313 2.74 3.95 -3.40
N ILE A 314 3.73 4.09 -4.28
CA ILE A 314 3.66 5.06 -5.37
C ILE A 314 3.78 4.33 -6.69
N LEU A 315 2.80 4.49 -7.58
CA LEU A 315 2.86 3.91 -8.93
C LEU A 315 4.05 4.52 -9.68
N ALA A 316 4.93 3.65 -10.18
CA ALA A 316 6.18 4.01 -10.82
C ALA A 316 5.97 4.97 -12.01
N THR A 317 5.00 4.64 -12.86
CA THR A 317 4.65 5.39 -14.07
C THR A 317 4.06 6.77 -13.75
N LYS A 318 3.26 6.87 -12.69
CA LYS A 318 2.68 8.15 -12.21
C LYS A 318 3.77 9.04 -11.61
N ALA A 319 4.61 8.47 -10.74
CA ALA A 319 5.70 9.16 -10.08
C ALA A 319 6.71 9.72 -11.10
N TRP A 320 7.00 8.98 -12.15
CA TRP A 320 7.90 9.42 -13.21
C TRP A 320 7.35 10.58 -14.03
N LYS A 321 6.07 10.52 -14.45
CA LYS A 321 5.41 11.61 -15.17
C LYS A 321 5.47 12.91 -14.35
N GLN A 322 5.21 12.82 -13.05
CA GLN A 322 5.33 13.95 -12.11
C GLN A 322 6.78 14.44 -11.95
N TYR A 323 7.74 13.51 -11.80
CA TYR A 323 9.16 13.84 -11.68
C TYR A 323 9.72 14.56 -12.90
N LYS A 324 9.29 14.16 -14.12
CA LYS A 324 9.70 14.81 -15.38
C LYS A 324 9.30 16.28 -15.40
N HIS A 325 8.06 16.60 -15.02
CA HIS A 325 7.60 17.99 -14.93
C HIS A 325 8.43 18.82 -13.93
N LEU A 326 8.82 18.24 -12.79
CA LEU A 326 9.65 18.93 -11.79
C LEU A 326 11.09 19.21 -12.28
N LYS A 327 11.62 18.35 -13.13
CA LYS A 327 12.96 18.52 -13.71
C LYS A 327 12.95 19.60 -14.79
N ASP A 328 11.92 19.60 -15.64
CA ASP A 328 11.77 20.56 -16.73
C ASP A 328 11.42 21.97 -16.23
N SER A 329 10.76 22.09 -15.07
CA SER A 329 10.41 23.37 -14.43
C SER A 329 11.55 24.00 -13.61
N SER A 330 12.66 23.29 -13.41
CA SER A 330 13.78 23.83 -12.65
C SER A 330 14.57 24.79 -13.56
N PRO A 331 14.83 26.05 -13.14
CA PRO A 331 15.56 27.00 -13.97
C PRO A 331 16.94 26.43 -14.31
N LYS A 332 17.24 26.33 -15.61
CA LYS A 332 18.57 25.93 -16.10
C LYS A 332 19.56 26.95 -15.54
N LYS A 333 20.38 26.51 -14.59
CA LYS A 333 21.48 27.30 -14.05
C LYS A 333 22.59 27.47 -15.08
#